data_AF-A0AAN9UYV2-F1
#
_entry.id   AF-A0AAN9UYV2-F1
#
_cell.length_a   1.000
_cell.length_b   1.000
_cell.length_c   1.000
_cell.angle_alpha   90.00
_cell.angle_beta   90.00
_cell.angle_gamma   90.00
#
_symmetry.space_group_name_H-M   'P 1'
#
loop_
_entity.id
_entity.type
_entity.pdbx_description
1 polymer ?
#
loop_
_entity_poly.entity_id
_entity_poly.type
_entity_poly.pdbx_seq_one_letter_code
_entity_poly.pdbx_strand_id
1 'polypeptide(L)'
;MEHATKRPRIEAEGIPGGNVHLAPTSLGQGQIQLQPQPQQPQQIPLVVQDVAALETAIDSLPINTLKDLLLRAALHDNLVGGAVGWSIFASANALRDAEVAAERARVIDFDRYSKNAWHVLNSKYARLSGSREYEMAGDAETEVERMLETILEQTTPHSSYGTKKSAAETMRKIFKSVCLADGVIGHEIHQGCAGWDEMLADVLLDRMDNADRGQLVSEENGAWLDKFRSLVSLADDYCMFENLHGVLEELDGLFEDDSEEEDEEEDEHDSEGN
;
A
#
# COMPACT_ATOMS: atom_id res chain seq x y z
N MET A 1 13.12 44.70 13.65
CA MET A 1 12.06 44.82 14.67
C MET A 1 11.87 43.45 15.28
N GLU A 2 12.67 43.17 16.30
CA GLU A 2 12.65 41.92 17.07
C GLU A 2 11.61 42.05 18.20
N HIS A 3 10.78 41.03 18.41
CA HIS A 3 10.05 40.86 19.66
C HIS A 3 10.23 39.45 20.18
N ALA A 4 11.20 39.32 21.09
CA ALA A 4 11.45 38.14 21.91
C ALA A 4 10.48 38.12 23.11
N THR A 5 9.78 37.01 23.30
CA THR A 5 8.83 36.81 24.40
C THR A 5 9.52 36.13 25.59
N LYS A 6 9.48 36.84 26.73
CA LYS A 6 10.09 36.53 28.03
C LYS A 6 9.54 35.25 28.68
N ARG A 7 10.43 34.42 29.23
CA ARG A 7 10.12 33.38 30.22
C ARG A 7 10.16 33.95 31.65
N PRO A 8 9.23 33.61 32.56
CA PRO A 8 9.31 34.04 33.95
C PRO A 8 10.15 33.10 34.82
N ARG A 9 10.93 33.77 35.67
CA ARG A 9 11.82 33.33 36.74
C ARG A 9 10.98 32.96 37.98
N ILE A 10 11.21 31.79 38.57
CA ILE A 10 10.65 31.43 39.88
C ILE A 10 11.80 31.40 40.88
N GLU A 11 11.64 32.20 41.92
CA GLU A 11 12.59 32.47 42.99
C GLU A 11 12.58 31.35 44.02
N ALA A 12 13.78 30.99 44.48
CA ALA A 12 14.00 30.11 45.62
C ALA A 12 14.08 30.97 46.89
N GLU A 13 13.20 30.73 47.85
CA GLU A 13 13.36 31.19 49.23
C GLU A 13 13.70 29.99 50.12
N GLY A 14 14.68 30.18 50.99
CA GLY A 14 15.14 29.19 51.93
C GLY A 14 14.94 29.59 53.40
N ILE A 15 15.15 28.56 54.23
CA ILE A 15 15.60 28.53 55.64
C ILE A 15 14.52 28.99 56.67
N PRO A 16 14.39 28.43 57.90
CA PRO A 16 15.41 27.70 58.66
C PRO A 16 15.01 26.45 59.46
N GLY A 17 16.06 25.74 59.90
CA GLY A 17 15.99 24.54 60.72
C GLY A 17 15.54 24.77 62.17
N GLY A 18 15.13 23.66 62.80
CA GLY A 18 14.79 23.57 64.20
C GLY A 18 14.85 22.10 64.64
N ASN A 19 15.96 21.75 65.28
CA ASN A 19 16.21 20.46 65.92
C ASN A 19 15.57 20.50 67.32
N VAL A 20 14.69 19.56 67.68
CA VAL A 20 14.28 19.37 69.08
C VAL A 20 14.20 17.88 69.41
N HIS A 21 14.85 17.53 70.51
CA HIS A 21 15.18 16.21 71.01
C HIS A 21 14.11 15.72 72.01
N LEU A 22 13.72 14.45 71.88
CA LEU A 22 13.12 13.48 72.84
C LEU A 22 12.29 13.93 74.05
N ALA A 23 11.13 13.29 74.22
CA ALA A 23 10.80 12.55 75.46
C ALA A 23 9.84 11.37 75.17
N PRO A 24 9.95 10.24 75.89
CA PRO A 24 9.15 9.03 75.67
C PRO A 24 7.92 9.01 76.60
N THR A 25 6.77 8.55 76.08
CA THR A 25 5.58 8.31 76.91
C THR A 25 5.19 6.84 76.90
N SER A 26 5.15 6.32 78.13
CA SER A 26 4.89 4.97 78.62
C SER A 26 3.56 4.32 78.18
N LEU A 27 3.68 3.00 77.90
CA LEU A 27 2.75 1.88 78.17
C LEU A 27 1.25 2.17 78.36
N GLY A 28 0.46 1.63 77.42
CA GLY A 28 -0.90 1.18 77.65
C GLY A 28 -1.08 -0.21 77.03
N GLN A 29 -1.13 -1.25 77.88
CA GLN A 29 -1.49 -2.61 77.50
C GLN A 29 -2.98 -2.65 77.13
N GLY A 30 -3.28 -2.89 75.85
CA GLY A 30 -4.62 -3.25 75.38
C GLY A 30 -4.53 -4.58 74.64
N GLN A 31 -5.25 -5.59 75.12
CA GLN A 31 -5.32 -6.92 74.54
C GLN A 31 -5.75 -6.85 73.06
N ILE A 32 -4.94 -7.42 72.18
CA ILE A 32 -5.32 -7.70 70.79
C ILE A 32 -6.32 -8.87 70.82
N GLN A 33 -7.60 -8.56 70.65
CA GLN A 33 -8.61 -9.56 70.34
C GLN A 33 -8.60 -9.76 68.82
N LEU A 34 -8.03 -10.90 68.39
CA LEU A 34 -8.00 -11.34 66.99
C LEU A 34 -9.44 -11.51 66.49
N GLN A 35 -9.92 -10.57 65.68
CA GLN A 35 -11.08 -10.83 64.82
C GLN A 35 -10.65 -11.81 63.72
N PRO A 36 -11.45 -12.86 63.42
CA PRO A 36 -11.19 -13.70 62.27
C PRO A 36 -11.29 -12.85 61.00
N GLN A 37 -10.19 -12.80 60.25
CA GLN A 37 -10.13 -12.23 58.90
C GLN A 37 -11.27 -12.82 58.05
N PRO A 38 -12.05 -11.99 57.31
CA PRO A 38 -12.89 -12.53 56.25
C PRO A 38 -11.98 -13.24 55.26
N GLN A 39 -12.21 -14.54 55.08
CA GLN A 39 -11.49 -15.37 54.12
C GLN A 39 -11.57 -14.69 52.75
N GLN A 40 -10.41 -14.33 52.20
CA GLN A 40 -10.31 -13.94 50.80
C GLN A 40 -10.92 -15.07 49.96
N PRO A 41 -11.76 -14.76 48.95
CA PRO A 41 -12.28 -15.80 48.07
C PRO A 41 -11.09 -16.56 47.48
N GLN A 42 -11.06 -17.87 47.73
CA GLN A 42 -10.05 -18.75 47.18
C GLN A 42 -10.05 -18.57 45.66
N GLN A 43 -8.96 -18.02 45.13
CA GLN A 43 -8.71 -18.06 43.70
C GLN A 43 -8.58 -19.53 43.32
N ILE A 44 -9.60 -20.08 42.68
CA ILE A 44 -9.53 -21.39 42.05
C ILE A 44 -8.41 -21.29 41.00
N PRO A 45 -7.34 -22.11 41.07
CA PRO A 45 -6.44 -22.22 39.96
C PRO A 45 -7.20 -22.95 38.85
N LEU A 46 -7.64 -22.20 37.84
CA LEU A 46 -8.16 -22.75 36.59
C LEU A 46 -7.01 -23.41 35.84
N VAL A 47 -6.61 -24.59 36.29
CA VAL A 47 -5.79 -25.50 35.49
C VAL A 47 -6.77 -26.19 34.54
N VAL A 48 -6.72 -25.84 33.26
CA VAL A 48 -7.38 -26.63 32.21
C VAL A 48 -6.68 -27.99 32.20
N GLN A 49 -7.29 -28.99 32.84
CA GLN A 49 -6.62 -30.27 33.09
C GLN A 49 -6.54 -31.19 31.87
N ASP A 50 -7.20 -30.84 30.76
CA ASP A 50 -7.12 -31.61 29.52
C ASP A 50 -7.21 -30.68 28.31
N VAL A 51 -6.05 -30.30 27.78
CA VAL A 51 -5.92 -29.45 26.58
C VAL A 51 -6.53 -30.15 25.36
N ALA A 52 -6.42 -31.49 25.27
CA ALA A 52 -6.93 -32.25 24.13
C ALA A 52 -8.48 -32.30 24.13
N ALA A 53 -9.10 -32.42 25.31
CA ALA A 53 -10.56 -32.31 25.44
C ALA A 53 -11.05 -30.89 25.09
N LEU A 54 -10.27 -29.86 25.45
CA LEU A 54 -10.58 -28.47 25.10
C LEU A 54 -10.45 -28.21 23.60
N GLU A 55 -9.40 -28.70 22.95
CA GLU A 55 -9.21 -28.63 21.49
C GLU A 55 -10.39 -29.28 20.76
N THR A 56 -10.75 -30.51 21.15
CA THR A 56 -11.90 -31.23 20.56
C THR A 56 -13.21 -30.46 20.72
N ALA A 57 -13.42 -29.82 21.88
CA ALA A 57 -14.60 -28.99 22.11
C ALA A 57 -14.58 -27.73 21.23
N ILE A 58 -13.43 -27.06 21.09
CA ILE A 58 -13.26 -25.88 20.23
C ILE A 58 -13.54 -26.23 18.76
N ASP A 59 -12.96 -27.32 18.26
CA ASP A 59 -13.14 -27.77 16.87
C ASP A 59 -14.58 -28.15 16.53
N SER A 60 -15.36 -28.55 17.53
CA SER A 60 -16.79 -28.88 17.35
C SER A 60 -17.71 -27.64 17.26
N LEU A 61 -17.21 -26.45 17.60
CA LEU A 61 -18.02 -25.22 17.61
C LEU A 61 -18.20 -24.66 16.19
N PRO A 62 -19.40 -24.15 15.84
CA PRO A 62 -19.56 -23.33 14.65
C PRO A 62 -18.68 -22.09 14.69
N ILE A 63 -18.10 -21.71 13.55
CA ILE A 63 -17.15 -20.59 13.45
C ILE A 63 -17.69 -19.26 14.00
N ASN A 64 -18.99 -18.99 13.81
CA ASN A 64 -19.62 -17.77 14.32
C ASN A 64 -19.72 -17.77 15.84
N THR A 65 -20.03 -18.93 16.44
CA THR A 65 -20.03 -19.10 17.90
C THR A 65 -18.63 -18.90 18.48
N LEU A 66 -17.60 -19.44 17.81
CA LEU A 66 -16.21 -19.26 18.21
C LEU A 66 -15.78 -17.78 18.14
N LYS A 67 -16.13 -17.07 17.06
CA LYS A 67 -15.89 -15.62 16.91
C LYS A 67 -16.54 -14.82 18.03
N ASP A 68 -17.80 -15.09 18.35
CA ASP A 68 -18.52 -14.39 19.41
C ASP A 68 -17.90 -14.64 20.80
N LEU A 69 -17.48 -15.87 21.07
CA LEU A 69 -16.81 -16.22 22.33
C LEU A 69 -15.44 -15.53 22.46
N LEU A 70 -14.63 -15.53 21.39
CA LEU A 70 -13.34 -14.84 21.35
C LEU A 70 -13.50 -13.33 21.52
N LEU A 71 -14.51 -12.73 20.88
CA LEU A 71 -14.81 -11.30 21.02
C LEU A 71 -15.21 -10.97 22.45
N ARG A 72 -16.12 -11.75 23.06
CA ARG A 72 -16.53 -11.56 24.46
C ARG A 72 -15.36 -11.74 25.43
N ALA A 73 -14.50 -12.72 25.18
CA ALA A 73 -13.29 -12.94 25.98
C ALA A 73 -12.32 -11.76 25.86
N ALA A 74 -12.11 -11.23 24.65
CA ALA A 74 -11.24 -10.08 24.41
C ALA A 74 -11.75 -8.77 25.03
N LEU A 75 -13.07 -8.62 25.15
CA LEU A 75 -13.71 -7.42 25.74
C LEU A 75 -13.76 -7.42 27.28
N HIS A 76 -13.35 -8.51 27.92
CA HIS A 76 -13.27 -8.55 29.38
C HIS A 76 -12.10 -7.69 29.87
N ASP A 77 -12.39 -6.73 30.75
CA ASP A 77 -11.38 -5.86 31.37
C ASP A 77 -10.58 -6.60 32.47
N ASN A 78 -9.74 -7.53 32.03
CA ASN A 78 -8.79 -8.24 32.85
C ASN A 78 -7.57 -8.64 32.02
N LEU A 79 -6.51 -9.10 32.70
CA LEU A 79 -5.25 -9.49 32.06
C LEU A 79 -5.42 -10.57 30.98
N VAL A 80 -6.35 -11.51 31.18
CA VAL A 80 -6.60 -12.60 30.24
C VAL A 80 -7.33 -12.09 28.99
N GLY A 81 -8.33 -11.23 29.15
CA GLY A 81 -9.05 -10.60 28.04
C GLY A 81 -8.13 -9.71 27.20
N GLY A 82 -7.27 -8.92 27.85
CA GLY A 82 -6.21 -8.17 27.18
C GLY A 82 -5.25 -9.06 26.38
N ALA A 83 -4.83 -10.19 26.95
CA ALA A 83 -3.96 -11.15 26.25
C ALA A 83 -4.64 -11.84 25.06
N VAL A 84 -5.93 -12.19 25.18
CA VAL A 84 -6.74 -12.75 24.07
C VAL A 84 -6.90 -11.72 22.96
N GLY A 85 -7.29 -10.49 23.29
CA GLY A 85 -7.42 -9.40 22.31
C GLY A 85 -6.11 -9.13 21.57
N TRP A 86 -5.00 -8.99 22.30
CA TRP A 86 -3.68 -8.80 21.70
C TRP A 86 -3.29 -9.97 20.79
N SER A 87 -3.52 -11.22 21.22
CA SER A 87 -3.17 -12.40 20.42
C SER A 87 -3.98 -12.49 19.13
N ILE A 88 -5.26 -12.11 19.16
CA ILE A 88 -6.11 -12.03 17.97
C ILE A 88 -5.57 -10.98 17.00
N PHE A 89 -5.28 -9.76 17.47
CA PHE A 89 -4.72 -8.70 16.62
C PHE A 89 -3.35 -9.06 16.07
N ALA A 90 -2.45 -9.59 16.90
CA ALA A 90 -1.12 -10.02 16.48
C ALA A 90 -1.20 -11.11 15.41
N SER A 91 -2.07 -12.11 15.59
CA SER A 91 -2.26 -13.19 14.62
C SER A 91 -2.87 -12.69 13.30
N ALA A 92 -3.88 -11.80 13.38
CA ALA A 92 -4.50 -11.22 12.19
C ALA A 92 -3.50 -10.36 11.39
N ASN A 93 -2.70 -9.55 12.08
CA ASN A 93 -1.65 -8.77 11.44
C ASN A 93 -0.57 -9.66 10.83
N ALA A 94 -0.10 -10.69 11.55
CA ALA A 94 0.90 -11.63 11.04
C ALA A 94 0.42 -12.37 9.78
N LEU A 95 -0.85 -12.78 9.72
CA LEU A 95 -1.44 -13.38 8.52
C LEU A 95 -1.47 -12.39 7.36
N ARG A 96 -1.91 -11.16 7.60
CA ARG A 96 -1.93 -10.12 6.57
C ARG A 96 -0.53 -9.78 6.06
N ASP A 97 0.44 -9.68 6.96
CA ASP A 97 1.83 -9.40 6.61
C ASP A 97 2.44 -10.56 5.81
N ALA A 98 2.09 -11.80 6.14
CA ALA A 98 2.50 -12.98 5.37
C ALA A 98 1.88 -12.99 3.96
N GLU A 99 0.60 -12.62 3.82
CA GLU A 99 -0.07 -12.48 2.52
C GLU A 99 0.58 -11.39 1.66
N VAL A 100 0.84 -10.21 2.26
CA VAL A 100 1.53 -9.11 1.58
C VAL A 100 2.94 -9.54 1.17
N ALA A 101 3.67 -10.24 2.03
CA ALA A 101 5.01 -10.75 1.71
C ALA A 101 4.97 -11.79 0.57
N ALA A 102 3.98 -12.68 0.56
CA ALA A 102 3.79 -13.66 -0.51
C ALA A 102 3.45 -12.97 -1.85
N GLU A 103 2.59 -11.95 -1.83
CA GLU A 103 2.22 -11.19 -3.03
C GLU A 103 3.40 -10.37 -3.57
N ARG A 104 4.22 -9.77 -2.68
CA ARG A 104 5.49 -9.11 -3.05
C ARG A 104 6.53 -10.06 -3.62
N ALA A 105 6.47 -11.35 -3.31
CA ALA A 105 7.38 -12.36 -3.85
C ALA A 105 6.90 -12.91 -5.20
N ARG A 106 5.61 -12.79 -5.51
CA ARG A 106 5.00 -13.32 -6.73
C ARG A 106 5.20 -12.34 -7.88
N VAL A 107 5.67 -12.85 -9.01
CA VAL A 107 5.78 -12.10 -10.28
C VAL A 107 4.79 -12.68 -11.28
N ILE A 108 3.86 -11.85 -11.75
CA ILE A 108 2.93 -12.20 -12.83
C ILE A 108 3.49 -11.63 -14.13
N ASP A 109 3.48 -12.45 -15.18
CA ASP A 109 3.75 -12.00 -16.54
C ASP A 109 2.44 -11.84 -17.32
N PHE A 110 2.19 -10.62 -17.80
CA PHE A 110 0.98 -10.27 -18.55
C PHE A 110 1.17 -10.27 -20.07
N ASP A 111 2.37 -10.57 -20.61
CA ASP A 111 2.70 -10.38 -22.04
C ASP A 111 1.70 -11.07 -23.00
N ARG A 112 1.10 -12.19 -22.59
CA ARG A 112 -0.01 -12.86 -23.28
C ARG A 112 -1.13 -11.90 -23.69
N TYR A 113 -1.50 -10.95 -22.84
CA TYR A 113 -2.60 -10.02 -23.09
C TYR A 113 -2.27 -9.06 -24.25
N SER A 114 -1.02 -8.62 -24.38
CA SER A 114 -0.60 -7.78 -25.52
C SER A 114 -0.72 -8.52 -26.85
N LYS A 115 -0.32 -9.80 -26.89
CA LYS A 115 -0.43 -10.67 -28.08
C LYS A 115 -1.90 -10.92 -28.44
N ASN A 116 -2.74 -11.14 -27.44
CA ASN A 116 -4.17 -11.35 -27.65
C ASN A 116 -4.86 -10.08 -28.15
N ALA A 117 -4.57 -8.92 -27.56
CA ALA A 117 -5.09 -7.63 -28.03
C ALA A 117 -4.70 -7.39 -29.49
N TRP A 118 -3.42 -7.58 -29.84
CA TRP A 118 -2.99 -7.48 -31.22
C TRP A 118 -3.77 -8.43 -32.14
N HIS A 119 -3.97 -9.69 -31.74
CA HIS A 119 -4.72 -10.66 -32.52
C HIS A 119 -6.19 -10.25 -32.71
N VAL A 120 -6.86 -9.78 -31.65
CA VAL A 120 -8.25 -9.28 -31.69
C VAL A 120 -8.38 -8.12 -32.66
N LEU A 121 -7.48 -7.14 -32.57
CA LEU A 121 -7.49 -5.93 -33.39
C LEU A 121 -7.15 -6.18 -34.86
N ASN A 122 -6.18 -7.06 -35.14
CA ASN A 122 -5.56 -7.14 -36.47
C ASN A 122 -5.92 -8.39 -37.28
N SER A 123 -6.34 -9.49 -36.64
CA SER A 123 -6.42 -10.78 -37.33
C SER A 123 -7.68 -11.60 -37.06
N LYS A 124 -8.30 -11.46 -35.89
CA LYS A 124 -9.44 -12.29 -35.46
C LYS A 124 -10.63 -12.14 -36.40
N TYR A 125 -10.90 -10.91 -36.82
CA TYR A 125 -12.07 -10.55 -37.65
C TYR A 125 -11.72 -10.18 -39.09
N ALA A 126 -10.43 -10.12 -39.45
CA ALA A 126 -9.94 -9.62 -40.74
C ALA A 126 -10.40 -10.39 -41.99
N ARG A 127 -11.06 -11.54 -41.83
CA ARG A 127 -11.64 -12.34 -42.93
C ARG A 127 -13.14 -12.12 -43.10
N LEU A 128 -13.75 -11.30 -42.25
CA LEU A 128 -15.17 -10.97 -42.34
C LEU A 128 -15.40 -9.88 -43.38
N SER A 129 -16.63 -9.76 -43.85
CA SER A 129 -17.03 -8.59 -44.65
C SER A 129 -17.13 -7.37 -43.75
N GLY A 130 -16.90 -6.16 -44.27
CA GLY A 130 -16.93 -4.93 -43.45
C GLY A 130 -18.21 -4.75 -42.61
N SER A 131 -19.38 -5.15 -43.12
CA SER A 131 -20.64 -5.13 -42.34
C SER A 131 -20.61 -6.07 -41.13
N ARG A 132 -19.94 -7.22 -41.24
CA ARG A 132 -19.76 -8.16 -40.12
C ARG A 132 -18.61 -7.74 -39.21
N GLU A 133 -17.59 -7.08 -39.73
CA GLU A 133 -16.55 -6.46 -38.89
C GLU A 133 -17.17 -5.40 -37.99
N TYR A 134 -18.05 -4.54 -38.52
CA TYR A 134 -18.79 -3.57 -37.71
C TYR A 134 -19.60 -4.22 -36.59
N GLU A 135 -20.34 -5.29 -36.88
CA GLU A 135 -21.09 -6.05 -35.85
C GLU A 135 -20.18 -6.65 -34.77
N MET A 136 -18.92 -6.97 -35.11
CA MET A 136 -17.94 -7.57 -34.20
C MET A 136 -17.03 -6.55 -33.51
N ALA A 137 -17.14 -5.27 -33.86
CA ALA A 137 -16.30 -4.22 -33.29
C ALA A 137 -16.52 -4.05 -31.78
N GLY A 138 -17.78 -4.07 -31.33
CA GLY A 138 -18.10 -4.01 -29.90
C GLY A 138 -17.59 -5.23 -29.12
N ASP A 139 -17.58 -6.41 -29.74
CA ASP A 139 -16.98 -7.61 -29.14
C ASP A 139 -15.46 -7.47 -29.03
N ALA A 140 -14.81 -6.90 -30.05
CA ALA A 140 -13.37 -6.65 -30.05
C ALA A 140 -12.98 -5.62 -28.98
N GLU A 141 -13.73 -4.52 -28.89
CA GLU A 141 -13.60 -3.47 -27.87
C GLU A 141 -13.72 -4.07 -26.46
N THR A 142 -14.83 -4.78 -26.18
CA THR A 142 -15.08 -5.42 -24.88
C THR A 142 -13.98 -6.41 -24.52
N GLU A 143 -13.45 -7.16 -25.49
CA GLU A 143 -12.35 -8.09 -25.22
C GLU A 143 -11.06 -7.36 -24.83
N VAL A 144 -10.71 -6.25 -25.49
CA VAL A 144 -9.52 -5.47 -25.15
C VAL A 144 -9.68 -4.80 -23.79
N GLU A 145 -10.83 -4.18 -23.52
CA GLU A 145 -11.15 -3.59 -22.22
C GLU A 145 -10.98 -4.60 -21.08
N ARG A 146 -11.59 -5.79 -21.20
CA ARG A 146 -11.45 -6.86 -20.19
C ARG A 146 -10.01 -7.28 -19.95
N MET A 147 -9.16 -7.23 -20.98
CA MET A 147 -7.73 -7.53 -20.80
C MET A 147 -7.05 -6.46 -19.94
N LEU A 148 -7.37 -5.18 -20.17
CA LEU A 148 -6.86 -4.07 -19.36
C LEU A 148 -7.37 -4.17 -17.91
N GLU A 149 -8.68 -4.36 -17.72
CA GLU A 149 -9.29 -4.56 -16.40
C GLU A 149 -8.63 -5.71 -15.64
N THR A 150 -8.43 -6.86 -16.31
CA THR A 150 -7.79 -8.03 -15.67
C THR A 150 -6.35 -7.76 -15.25
N ILE A 151 -5.59 -6.99 -16.03
CA ILE A 151 -4.23 -6.59 -15.66
C ILE A 151 -4.26 -5.65 -14.44
N LEU A 152 -5.16 -4.66 -14.46
CA LEU A 152 -5.32 -3.69 -13.37
C LEU A 152 -5.72 -4.38 -12.06
N GLU A 153 -6.73 -5.25 -12.09
CA GLU A 153 -7.21 -5.99 -10.92
C GLU A 153 -6.12 -6.87 -10.28
N GLN A 154 -5.24 -7.46 -11.09
CA GLN A 154 -4.13 -8.29 -10.62
C GLN A 154 -2.89 -7.48 -10.21
N THR A 155 -2.88 -6.17 -10.46
CA THR A 155 -1.76 -5.28 -10.13
C THR A 155 -2.15 -4.42 -8.94
N THR A 156 -1.83 -4.91 -7.75
CA THR A 156 -2.14 -4.21 -6.50
C THR A 156 -0.96 -3.34 -6.06
N PRO A 157 -1.16 -2.37 -5.15
CA PRO A 157 -0.04 -1.61 -4.56
C PRO A 157 0.98 -2.49 -3.82
N HIS A 158 0.57 -3.69 -3.41
CA HIS A 158 1.41 -4.67 -2.72
C HIS A 158 2.05 -5.70 -3.66
N SER A 159 1.73 -5.69 -4.95
CA SER A 159 2.36 -6.59 -5.92
C SER A 159 3.85 -6.29 -6.05
N SER A 160 4.63 -7.29 -6.47
CA SER A 160 6.06 -7.10 -6.72
C SER A 160 6.31 -6.05 -7.81
N TYR A 161 7.47 -5.39 -7.76
CA TYR A 161 7.93 -4.51 -8.86
C TYR A 161 7.87 -5.22 -10.21
N GLY A 162 8.27 -6.50 -10.27
CA GLY A 162 8.21 -7.30 -11.49
C GLY A 162 6.79 -7.43 -12.08
N THR A 163 5.78 -7.65 -11.23
CA THR A 163 4.37 -7.65 -11.64
C THR A 163 3.94 -6.28 -12.15
N LYS A 164 4.24 -5.21 -11.41
CA LYS A 164 3.88 -3.83 -11.78
C LYS A 164 4.52 -3.42 -13.11
N LYS A 165 5.82 -3.71 -13.30
CA LYS A 165 6.55 -3.48 -14.55
C LYS A 165 5.94 -4.28 -15.71
N SER A 166 5.62 -5.56 -15.50
CA SER A 166 4.97 -6.39 -16.52
C SER A 166 3.61 -5.83 -16.94
N ALA A 167 2.83 -5.35 -15.97
CA ALA A 167 1.54 -4.70 -16.21
C ALA A 167 1.69 -3.44 -17.06
N ALA A 168 2.54 -2.50 -16.62
CA ALA A 168 2.81 -1.25 -17.33
C ALA A 168 3.30 -1.47 -18.76
N GLU A 169 4.27 -2.37 -18.97
CA GLU A 169 4.79 -2.69 -20.31
C GLU A 169 3.73 -3.36 -21.20
N THR A 170 2.93 -4.26 -20.63
CA THR A 170 1.87 -4.95 -21.38
C THR A 170 0.76 -3.99 -21.78
N MET A 171 0.29 -3.15 -20.87
CA MET A 171 -0.70 -2.12 -21.17
C MET A 171 -0.17 -1.15 -22.23
N ARG A 172 1.06 -0.63 -22.08
CA ARG A 172 1.71 0.21 -23.10
C ARG A 172 1.70 -0.43 -24.50
N LYS A 173 1.97 -1.74 -24.60
CA LYS A 173 1.91 -2.50 -25.87
C LYS A 173 0.48 -2.64 -26.41
N ILE A 174 -0.51 -2.85 -25.54
CA ILE A 174 -1.94 -2.91 -25.92
C ILE A 174 -2.36 -1.57 -26.51
N PHE A 175 -2.08 -0.47 -25.81
CA PHE A 175 -2.42 0.89 -26.26
C PHE A 175 -1.76 1.21 -27.60
N LYS A 176 -0.48 0.87 -27.77
CA LYS A 176 0.18 0.98 -29.07
C LYS A 176 -0.53 0.19 -30.17
N SER A 177 -1.01 -1.01 -29.86
CA SER A 177 -1.75 -1.83 -30.82
C SER A 177 -3.12 -1.22 -31.15
N VAL A 178 -3.76 -0.57 -30.19
CA VAL A 178 -5.01 0.18 -30.39
C VAL A 178 -4.78 1.38 -31.31
N CYS A 179 -3.79 2.22 -31.05
CA CYS A 179 -3.48 3.37 -31.92
C CYS A 179 -3.17 2.93 -33.36
N LEU A 180 -2.47 1.80 -33.54
CA LEU A 180 -2.11 1.26 -34.85
C LEU A 180 -3.21 0.40 -35.49
N ALA A 181 -4.32 0.18 -34.81
CA ALA A 181 -5.44 -0.60 -35.37
C ALA A 181 -6.06 0.18 -36.54
N ASP A 182 -6.38 -0.53 -37.61
CA ASP A 182 -6.93 0.05 -38.84
C ASP A 182 -8.18 -0.73 -39.29
N GLY A 183 -8.83 -0.26 -40.35
CA GLY A 183 -10.06 -0.84 -40.87
C GLY A 183 -11.27 -0.54 -39.99
N VAL A 184 -12.35 -1.30 -40.19
CA VAL A 184 -13.63 -1.06 -39.49
C VAL A 184 -13.48 -1.26 -37.99
N ILE A 185 -12.80 -2.33 -37.56
CA ILE A 185 -12.56 -2.61 -36.14
C ILE A 185 -11.72 -1.50 -35.48
N GLY A 186 -10.62 -1.08 -36.14
CA GLY A 186 -9.77 -0.01 -35.62
C GLY A 186 -10.54 1.29 -35.44
N HIS A 187 -11.32 1.69 -36.45
CA HIS A 187 -12.12 2.90 -36.41
C HIS A 187 -13.12 2.91 -35.25
N GLU A 188 -13.87 1.83 -35.06
CA GLU A 188 -14.85 1.73 -33.97
C GLU A 188 -14.17 1.74 -32.60
N ILE A 189 -13.03 1.03 -32.45
CA ILE A 189 -12.30 1.01 -31.17
C ILE A 189 -11.73 2.37 -30.82
N HIS A 190 -11.25 3.15 -31.79
CA HIS A 190 -10.81 4.53 -31.54
C HIS A 190 -11.94 5.42 -31.00
N GLN A 191 -13.20 5.10 -31.30
CA GLN A 191 -14.36 5.81 -30.76
C GLN A 191 -14.82 5.25 -29.40
N GLY A 192 -14.61 3.95 -29.14
CA GLY A 192 -15.08 3.26 -27.94
C GLY A 192 -14.11 3.27 -26.74
N CYS A 193 -12.81 3.49 -26.97
CA CYS A 193 -11.79 3.32 -25.93
C CYS A 193 -11.65 4.49 -24.92
N ALA A 194 -12.70 5.27 -24.70
CA ALA A 194 -12.68 6.38 -23.75
C ALA A 194 -12.45 5.88 -22.32
N GLY A 195 -11.54 6.52 -21.58
CA GLY A 195 -11.23 6.19 -20.18
C GLY A 195 -10.31 4.98 -19.98
N TRP A 196 -9.90 4.29 -21.06
CA TRP A 196 -8.95 3.18 -20.92
C TRP A 196 -7.60 3.64 -20.38
N ASP A 197 -7.18 4.85 -20.75
CA ASP A 197 -5.96 5.51 -20.30
C ASP A 197 -5.90 5.72 -18.78
N GLU A 198 -7.04 5.89 -18.13
CA GLU A 198 -7.12 5.91 -16.66
C GLU A 198 -6.61 4.60 -16.05
N MET A 199 -6.81 3.45 -16.70
CA MET A 199 -6.32 2.16 -16.18
C MET A 199 -4.79 2.06 -16.21
N LEU A 200 -4.13 2.65 -17.21
CA LEU A 200 -2.67 2.71 -17.27
C LEU A 200 -2.12 3.76 -16.28
N ALA A 201 -2.80 4.90 -16.17
CA ALA A 201 -2.49 5.91 -15.16
C ALA A 201 -2.57 5.32 -13.74
N ASP A 202 -3.62 4.56 -13.43
CA ASP A 202 -3.76 3.85 -12.15
C ASP A 202 -2.56 2.95 -11.86
N VAL A 203 -2.12 2.14 -12.84
CA VAL A 203 -0.94 1.28 -12.65
C VAL A 203 0.31 2.10 -12.33
N LEU A 204 0.55 3.19 -13.06
CA LEU A 204 1.77 3.98 -12.97
C LEU A 204 1.79 4.93 -11.77
N LEU A 205 0.66 5.55 -11.44
CA LEU A 205 0.57 6.61 -10.44
C LEU A 205 0.05 6.09 -9.08
N ASP A 206 -0.92 5.18 -9.09
CA ASP A 206 -1.56 4.67 -7.87
C ASP A 206 -0.98 3.34 -7.36
N ARG A 207 -0.54 2.44 -8.27
CA ARG A 207 -0.02 1.11 -7.88
C ARG A 207 1.48 1.10 -7.67
N MET A 208 2.24 1.85 -8.46
CA MET A 208 3.67 2.04 -8.27
C MET A 208 3.90 3.15 -7.23
N ASP A 209 4.88 2.96 -6.34
CA ASP A 209 5.39 4.06 -5.53
C ASP A 209 6.51 4.82 -6.29
N ASN A 210 7.06 5.88 -5.68
CA ASN A 210 8.15 6.65 -6.29
C ASN A 210 9.39 5.80 -6.59
N ALA A 211 9.68 4.78 -5.76
CA ALA A 211 10.83 3.92 -5.98
C ALA A 211 10.60 2.98 -7.16
N ASP A 212 9.41 2.38 -7.26
CA ASP A 212 8.99 1.59 -8.43
C ASP A 212 9.04 2.43 -9.71
N ARG A 213 8.51 3.66 -9.69
CA ARG A 213 8.53 4.57 -10.84
C ARG A 213 9.93 4.99 -11.23
N GLY A 214 10.74 5.44 -10.26
CA GLY A 214 12.14 5.81 -10.47
C GLY A 214 12.94 4.66 -11.07
N GLN A 215 12.74 3.44 -10.57
CA GLN A 215 13.34 2.24 -11.14
C GLN A 215 12.85 1.97 -12.57
N LEU A 216 11.55 2.08 -12.84
CA LEU A 216 10.98 1.86 -14.17
C LEU A 216 11.53 2.83 -15.23
N VAL A 217 11.66 4.12 -14.87
CA VAL A 217 12.10 5.16 -15.81
C VAL A 217 13.61 5.22 -15.98
N SER A 218 14.40 4.75 -15.01
CA SER A 218 15.88 4.73 -15.11
C SER A 218 16.42 3.43 -15.71
N GLU A 219 15.72 2.30 -15.52
CA GLU A 219 16.14 0.99 -16.03
C GLU A 219 16.37 1.00 -17.55
N GLU A 220 17.40 0.25 -17.98
CA GLU A 220 17.79 0.16 -19.39
C GLU A 220 18.07 1.54 -20.03
N ASN A 221 18.60 2.49 -19.25
CA ASN A 221 18.87 3.87 -19.66
C ASN A 221 17.61 4.60 -20.18
N GLY A 222 16.48 4.41 -19.51
CA GLY A 222 15.22 5.07 -19.89
C GLY A 222 14.52 4.46 -21.11
N ALA A 223 14.92 3.26 -21.55
CA ALA A 223 14.32 2.62 -22.71
C ALA A 223 12.81 2.37 -22.57
N TRP A 224 12.30 2.19 -21.35
CA TRP A 224 10.84 2.12 -21.12
C TRP A 224 10.17 3.48 -21.30
N LEU A 225 10.73 4.53 -20.68
CA LEU A 225 10.21 5.90 -20.76
C LEU A 225 10.20 6.40 -22.21
N ASP A 226 11.25 6.14 -22.99
CA ASP A 226 11.29 6.49 -24.43
C ASP A 226 10.17 5.82 -25.24
N LYS A 227 9.85 4.55 -24.92
CA LYS A 227 8.73 3.84 -25.54
C LYS A 227 7.38 4.40 -25.09
N PHE A 228 7.30 4.94 -23.88
CA PHE A 228 6.10 5.59 -23.37
C PHE A 228 5.91 6.97 -24.02
N ARG A 229 6.96 7.80 -24.13
CA ARG A 229 6.96 9.04 -24.95
C ARG A 229 6.50 8.78 -26.39
N SER A 230 7.03 7.72 -27.00
CA SER A 230 6.64 7.30 -28.34
C SER A 230 5.16 6.86 -28.43
N LEU A 231 4.61 6.29 -27.36
CA LEU A 231 3.19 5.95 -27.28
C LEU A 231 2.33 7.20 -27.16
N VAL A 232 2.69 8.14 -26.28
CA VAL A 232 1.95 9.40 -26.09
C VAL A 232 1.90 10.18 -27.40
N SER A 233 3.06 10.38 -28.05
CA SER A 233 3.11 11.05 -29.36
C SER A 233 2.27 10.32 -30.43
N LEU A 234 2.24 8.99 -30.41
CA LEU A 234 1.39 8.24 -31.32
C LEU A 234 -0.10 8.42 -30.98
N ALA A 235 -0.47 8.45 -29.70
CA ALA A 235 -1.85 8.66 -29.29
C ALA A 235 -2.34 10.07 -29.68
N ASP A 236 -1.47 11.08 -29.60
CA ASP A 236 -1.74 12.46 -30.05
C ASP A 236 -2.09 12.51 -31.54
N ASP A 237 -1.37 11.76 -32.39
CA ASP A 237 -1.64 11.69 -33.84
C ASP A 237 -3.07 11.21 -34.15
N TYR A 238 -3.67 10.43 -33.24
CA TYR A 238 -5.03 9.91 -33.35
C TYR A 238 -6.03 10.63 -32.42
N CYS A 239 -5.61 11.64 -31.65
CA CYS A 239 -6.42 12.30 -30.63
C CYS A 239 -7.02 11.32 -29.60
N MET A 240 -6.19 10.40 -29.12
CA MET A 240 -6.57 9.35 -28.16
C MET A 240 -5.80 9.52 -26.85
N PHE A 241 -6.37 9.00 -25.76
CA PHE A 241 -5.66 8.81 -24.48
C PHE A 241 -5.00 10.09 -23.92
N GLU A 242 -5.75 11.21 -23.92
CA GLU A 242 -5.26 12.53 -23.52
C GLU A 242 -4.65 12.55 -22.11
N ASN A 243 -5.12 11.69 -21.19
CA ASN A 243 -4.60 11.66 -19.82
C ASN A 243 -3.15 11.18 -19.74
N LEU A 244 -2.65 10.45 -20.75
CA LEU A 244 -1.27 9.95 -20.74
C LEU A 244 -0.22 11.06 -20.79
N HIS A 245 -0.58 12.27 -21.23
CA HIS A 245 0.33 13.41 -21.22
C HIS A 245 0.70 13.83 -19.79
N GLY A 246 -0.29 13.90 -18.90
CA GLY A 246 -0.04 14.22 -17.48
C GLY A 246 0.77 13.13 -16.78
N VAL A 247 0.51 11.85 -17.12
CA VAL A 247 1.31 10.73 -16.63
C VAL A 247 2.77 10.84 -17.11
N LEU A 248 2.97 11.22 -18.38
CA LEU A 248 4.31 11.38 -18.93
C LEU A 248 5.08 12.52 -18.25
N GLU A 249 4.44 13.67 -18.02
CA GLU A 249 5.04 14.81 -17.31
C GLU A 249 5.54 14.43 -15.91
N GLU A 250 4.74 13.66 -15.16
CA GLU A 250 5.14 13.17 -13.84
C GLU A 250 6.34 12.21 -13.91
N LEU A 251 6.38 11.32 -14.92
CA LEU A 251 7.46 10.35 -15.09
C LEU A 251 8.76 10.98 -15.62
N ASP A 252 8.66 11.98 -16.50
CA ASP A 252 9.82 12.72 -17.01
C ASP A 252 10.53 13.47 -15.88
N GLY A 253 9.77 14.08 -14.96
CA GLY A 253 10.34 14.76 -13.78
C GLY A 253 11.15 13.83 -12.86
N LEU A 254 10.84 12.53 -12.82
CA LEU A 254 11.60 11.53 -12.04
C LEU A 254 12.90 11.09 -12.74
N PHE A 255 13.00 11.25 -14.05
CA PHE A 255 14.19 10.88 -14.81
C PHE A 255 15.26 11.98 -14.82
N GLU A 256 14.83 13.24 -14.79
CA GLU A 256 15.71 14.42 -14.81
C GLU A 256 16.37 14.70 -13.44
N ASP A 257 15.72 14.34 -12.33
CA ASP A 257 16.21 14.59 -10.95
C ASP A 257 17.41 13.69 -10.54
N ASP A 258 17.74 12.66 -11.33
CA ASP A 258 18.93 11.81 -11.14
C ASP A 258 20.18 12.36 -11.87
N SER A 259 20.04 13.45 -12.62
CA SER A 259 21.15 14.17 -13.27
C SER A 259 21.36 15.54 -12.64
N GLU A 260 22.47 15.69 -11.90
CA GLU A 260 23.12 16.95 -11.48
C GLU A 260 22.81 17.50 -10.07
N GLU A 261 23.65 17.11 -9.09
CA GLU A 261 24.26 18.05 -8.12
C GLU A 261 25.75 17.69 -7.93
N GLU A 262 26.59 18.00 -8.92
CA GLU A 262 28.03 18.23 -8.74
C GLU A 262 28.36 19.61 -9.31
N ASP A 263 27.84 20.67 -8.70
CA ASP A 263 28.34 22.02 -8.94
C ASP A 263 29.60 22.22 -8.09
N GLU A 264 30.75 22.12 -8.77
CA GLU A 264 32.08 22.48 -8.31
C GLU A 264 32.08 23.95 -7.83
N GLU A 265 32.33 24.18 -6.53
CA GLU A 265 32.62 25.52 -6.02
C GLU A 265 33.99 25.99 -6.58
N GLU A 266 33.98 26.73 -7.69
CA GLU A 266 35.11 27.54 -8.13
C GLU A 266 35.29 28.76 -7.22
N ASP A 267 36.05 28.59 -6.14
CA ASP A 267 36.59 29.69 -5.31
C ASP A 267 37.67 30.47 -6.10
N GLU A 268 37.26 31.39 -6.98
CA GLU A 268 38.15 32.45 -7.49
C GLU A 268 38.18 33.62 -6.49
N HIS A 269 39.07 33.51 -5.50
CA HIS A 269 39.39 34.63 -4.60
C HIS A 269 40.55 35.46 -5.16
N ASP A 270 40.25 36.33 -6.12
CA ASP A 270 41.18 37.40 -6.54
C ASP A 270 40.85 38.68 -5.76
N SER A 271 41.62 38.95 -4.70
CA SER A 271 41.62 40.26 -4.03
C SER A 271 42.85 41.04 -4.50
N GLU A 272 42.61 41.90 -5.47
CA GLU A 272 43.51 42.93 -5.96
C GLU A 272 44.13 43.74 -4.82
N GLY A 273 45.44 43.96 -4.91
CA GLY A 273 46.11 45.05 -4.23
C GLY A 273 46.01 46.34 -5.04
N ASN A 274 45.55 47.42 -4.42
CA ASN A 274 46.05 48.78 -4.63
C ASN A 274 45.64 49.71 -3.48
#